data_AF-A0A0N0ZUJ6-F1
#
_entry.id   AF-A0A0N0ZUJ6-F1
#
_cell.length_a   1.000
_cell.length_b   1.000
_cell.length_c   1.000
_cell.angle_alpha   90.00
_cell.angle_beta   90.00
_cell.angle_gamma   90.00
#
_symmetry.space_group_name_H-M   'P 1'
#
loop_
_entity.id
_entity.type
_entity.pdbx_description
1 polymer ?
#
loop_
_entity_poly.entity_id
_entity_poly.type
_entity_poly.pdbx_seq_one_letter_code
_entity_poly.pdbx_strand_id
1 'polypeptide(L)'
;MKKKMFLFFCMVQIHCFSQNIKCETANYSKRIDGKEYSIYNYIQASYSSSRPLIVIVANKEVFTKIHLKIPSLFSVKQEYTDVNLLGINDFNKTTFPKLIKKLLILSLTEL
;
A
#
# COMPACT_ATOMS: atom_id res chain seq x y z
N MET A 1 -51.39 -15.29 -30.92
CA MET A 1 -50.25 -14.34 -30.91
C MET A 1 -49.86 -14.03 -29.46
N LYS A 2 -48.98 -14.83 -28.83
CA LYS A 2 -48.47 -14.56 -27.46
C LYS A 2 -47.01 -15.04 -27.38
N LYS A 3 -46.07 -14.21 -27.81
CA LYS A 3 -44.61 -14.40 -27.65
C LYS A 3 -43.92 -13.06 -27.42
N LYS A 4 -44.31 -12.32 -26.38
CA LYS A 4 -43.63 -11.07 -25.98
C LYS A 4 -43.47 -10.98 -24.46
N MET A 5 -42.94 -12.03 -23.85
CA MET A 5 -42.62 -11.98 -22.42
C MET A 5 -41.40 -12.84 -22.08
N PHE A 6 -40.26 -12.56 -22.72
CA PHE A 6 -39.00 -13.14 -22.29
C PHE A 6 -37.84 -12.19 -22.62
N LEU A 7 -37.86 -10.98 -22.09
CA LEU A 7 -36.72 -10.07 -22.20
C LEU A 7 -36.72 -9.01 -21.09
N PHE A 8 -36.93 -9.42 -19.85
CA PHE A 8 -36.87 -8.51 -18.71
C PHE A 8 -36.06 -9.05 -17.52
N PHE A 9 -35.13 -9.97 -17.75
CA PHE A 9 -34.34 -10.55 -16.65
C PHE A 9 -32.85 -10.68 -16.94
N CYS A 10 -32.27 -9.75 -17.72
CA CYS A 10 -30.81 -9.60 -17.82
C CYS A 10 -30.31 -8.26 -17.26
N MET A 11 -31.17 -7.46 -16.62
CA MET A 11 -30.80 -6.21 -15.95
C MET A 11 -30.50 -6.42 -14.45
N VAL A 12 -30.62 -7.65 -13.94
CA VAL A 12 -30.38 -7.93 -12.52
C VAL A 12 -28.87 -8.04 -12.31
N GLN A 13 -28.31 -6.89 -11.96
CA GLN A 13 -27.16 -6.77 -11.07
C GLN A 13 -25.83 -7.21 -11.67
N ILE A 14 -25.30 -6.36 -12.54
CA ILE A 14 -23.88 -5.99 -12.43
C ILE A 14 -23.72 -5.24 -11.10
N HIS A 15 -23.83 -5.97 -9.98
CA HIS A 15 -23.22 -5.51 -8.74
C HIS A 15 -21.72 -5.59 -9.00
N CYS A 16 -21.16 -4.50 -9.54
CA CYS A 16 -19.73 -4.27 -9.52
C CYS A 16 -19.32 -4.32 -8.06
N PHE A 17 -18.90 -5.49 -7.60
CA PHE A 17 -18.24 -5.66 -6.32
C PHE A 17 -16.95 -4.85 -6.39
N SER A 18 -17.03 -3.59 -5.96
CA SER A 18 -15.84 -2.82 -5.61
C SER A 18 -15.31 -3.46 -4.33
N GLN A 19 -14.51 -4.51 -4.49
CA GLN A 19 -13.89 -5.15 -3.34
C GLN A 19 -12.87 -4.17 -2.78
N ASN A 20 -13.14 -3.70 -1.58
CA ASN A 20 -12.20 -2.90 -0.82
C ASN A 20 -11.20 -3.84 -0.17
N ILE A 21 -9.95 -3.76 -0.61
CA ILE A 21 -8.81 -4.43 -0.01
C ILE A 21 -8.19 -3.48 1.00
N LYS A 22 -8.18 -3.93 2.26
CA LYS A 22 -7.35 -3.34 3.31
C LYS A 22 -6.31 -4.38 3.71
N CYS A 23 -5.03 -4.06 3.56
CA CYS A 23 -3.93 -4.95 3.90
C CYS A 23 -2.85 -4.18 4.65
N GLU A 24 -2.32 -4.78 5.71
CA GLU A 24 -1.22 -4.24 6.50
C GLU A 24 -0.16 -5.32 6.66
N THR A 25 1.08 -5.02 6.31
CA THR A 25 2.22 -5.93 6.50
C THR A 25 3.35 -5.19 7.19
N ALA A 26 3.95 -5.82 8.21
CA ALA A 26 5.05 -5.23 8.97
C ALA A 26 6.18 -6.25 9.12
N ASN A 27 7.40 -5.82 8.86
CA ASN A 27 8.61 -6.58 9.12
C ASN A 27 9.63 -5.65 9.81
N TYR A 28 9.84 -5.84 11.10
CA TYR A 28 10.62 -4.90 11.91
C TYR A 28 12.14 -5.11 11.83
N SER A 29 12.61 -6.25 11.32
CA SER A 29 14.02 -6.66 11.40
C SER A 29 14.51 -7.37 10.13
N LYS A 30 14.21 -6.80 8.96
CA LYS A 30 14.65 -7.34 7.68
C LYS A 30 16.11 -6.96 7.43
N ARG A 31 16.98 -7.95 7.20
CA ARG A 31 18.39 -7.70 6.87
C ARG A 31 18.62 -7.74 5.37
N ILE A 32 19.16 -6.65 4.80
CA ILE A 32 19.53 -6.56 3.38
C ILE A 32 20.92 -5.93 3.30
N ASP A 33 21.85 -6.58 2.61
CA ASP A 33 23.27 -6.14 2.52
C ASP A 33 23.93 -5.86 3.89
N GLY A 34 23.62 -6.66 4.91
CA GLY A 34 24.17 -6.48 6.26
C GLY A 34 23.58 -5.31 7.05
N LYS A 35 22.64 -4.56 6.49
CA LYS A 35 21.90 -3.48 7.18
C LYS A 35 20.53 -3.97 7.62
N GLU A 36 20.08 -3.49 8.78
CA GLU A 36 18.76 -3.78 9.31
C GLU A 36 17.76 -2.70 8.90
N TYR A 37 16.64 -3.17 8.36
CA TYR A 37 15.53 -2.35 7.91
C TYR A 37 14.23 -2.80 8.60
N SER A 38 13.37 -1.83 8.86
CA SER A 38 11.98 -2.07 9.23
C SER A 38 11.11 -1.65 8.05
N ILE A 39 10.18 -2.49 7.62
CA ILE A 39 9.27 -2.23 6.51
C ILE A 39 7.85 -2.31 7.06
N TYR A 40 7.02 -1.36 6.68
CA TYR A 40 5.59 -1.37 6.94
C TYR A 40 4.86 -0.97 5.67
N ASN A 41 3.99 -1.83 5.15
CA ASN A 41 3.15 -1.54 4.00
C ASN A 41 1.70 -1.49 4.45
N TYR A 42 1.01 -0.44 4.02
CA TYR A 42 -0.41 -0.22 4.24
C TYR A 42 -1.08 -0.02 2.89
N ILE A 43 -2.05 -0.88 2.57
CA ILE A 43 -2.83 -0.82 1.35
C ILE A 43 -4.27 -0.59 1.78
N GLN A 44 -4.88 0.48 1.26
CA GLN A 44 -6.31 0.67 1.32
C GLN A 44 -6.82 1.10 -0.05
N ALA A 45 -7.43 0.15 -0.74
CA ALA A 45 -7.83 0.33 -2.12
C ALA A 45 -9.14 -0.38 -2.41
N SER A 46 -9.98 0.21 -3.27
CA SER A 46 -10.86 -0.58 -4.12
C SER A 46 -10.14 -0.90 -5.44
N TYR A 47 -10.69 -1.81 -6.24
CA TYR A 47 -10.25 -2.08 -7.62
C TYR A 47 -10.35 -0.82 -8.50
N SER A 48 -9.39 0.10 -8.35
CA SER A 48 -9.14 1.27 -9.18
C SER A 48 -7.90 1.01 -10.05
N SER A 49 -7.95 1.45 -11.31
CA SER A 49 -6.84 1.29 -12.27
C SER A 49 -5.62 2.16 -11.94
N SER A 50 -5.75 3.19 -11.10
CA SER A 50 -4.64 4.02 -10.64
C SER A 50 -4.72 4.25 -9.14
N ARG A 51 -3.57 4.12 -8.47
CA ARG A 51 -3.39 4.29 -7.03
C ARG A 51 -2.08 5.02 -6.76
N PRO A 52 -2.09 6.18 -6.09
CA PRO A 52 -0.85 6.79 -5.64
C PRO A 52 -0.09 5.85 -4.69
N LEU A 53 1.21 5.68 -4.96
CA LEU A 53 2.15 5.03 -4.05
C LEU A 53 2.92 6.10 -3.28
N ILE A 54 2.80 6.08 -1.96
CA ILE A 54 3.55 6.97 -1.06
C ILE A 54 4.67 6.16 -0.41
N VAL A 55 5.91 6.56 -0.67
CA VAL A 55 7.09 5.96 -0.03
C VAL A 55 7.63 6.92 1.03
N ILE A 56 7.57 6.50 2.30
CA ILE A 56 8.10 7.26 3.44
C ILE A 56 9.37 6.57 3.91
N VAL A 57 10.46 7.33 4.01
CA VAL A 57 11.72 6.82 4.56
C VAL A 57 12.05 7.58 5.84
N ALA A 58 12.30 6.83 6.90
CA ALA A 58 12.53 7.35 8.24
C ALA A 58 13.66 6.59 8.93
N ASN A 59 14.19 7.17 10.01
CA ASN A 59 15.00 6.41 10.97
C ASN A 59 14.09 5.46 11.78
N LYS A 60 14.68 4.49 12.48
CA LYS A 60 13.93 3.48 13.26
C LYS A 60 13.02 4.10 14.32
N GLU A 61 13.46 5.16 15.01
CA GLU A 61 12.65 5.82 16.04
C GLU A 61 11.37 6.46 15.47
N VAL A 62 11.51 7.18 14.37
CA VAL A 62 10.40 7.83 13.66
C VAL A 62 9.49 6.77 13.03
N PHE A 63 10.05 5.69 12.47
CA PHE A 63 9.29 4.55 11.97
C PHE A 63 8.34 4.00 13.04
N THR A 64 8.84 3.72 14.24
CA THR A 64 8.03 3.16 15.33
C THR A 64 6.87 4.08 15.71
N LYS A 65 7.06 5.40 15.64
CA LYS A 65 6.02 6.39 15.94
C LYS A 65 5.00 6.55 14.80
N ILE A 66 5.44 6.51 13.55
CA ILE A 66 4.59 6.79 12.39
C ILE A 66 3.75 5.59 11.97
N HIS A 67 4.30 4.36 11.99
CA HIS A 67 3.58 3.20 11.45
C HIS A 67 2.22 2.98 12.12
N LEU A 68 2.13 3.20 13.44
CA LEU A 68 0.87 3.11 14.20
C LEU A 68 -0.17 4.14 13.79
N LYS A 69 0.26 5.28 13.23
CA LYS A 69 -0.63 6.38 12.83
C LYS A 69 -1.08 6.25 11.38
N ILE A 70 -0.35 5.53 10.52
CA ILE A 70 -0.66 5.41 9.09
C ILE A 70 -2.11 4.95 8.85
N PRO A 71 -2.62 3.88 9.47
CA PRO A 71 -4.01 3.47 9.26
C PRO A 71 -5.00 4.61 9.54
N SER A 72 -4.83 5.33 10.65
CA SER A 72 -5.74 6.44 11.00
C SER A 72 -5.64 7.64 10.06
N LEU A 73 -4.46 7.93 9.53
CA LEU A 73 -4.23 9.08 8.64
C LEU A 73 -4.78 8.84 7.24
N PHE A 74 -4.62 7.62 6.73
CA PHE A 74 -4.95 7.28 5.35
C PHE A 74 -6.32 6.63 5.20
N SER A 75 -6.91 6.09 6.28
CA SER A 75 -8.23 5.45 6.19
C SER A 75 -9.43 6.36 6.01
N VAL A 76 -9.33 7.62 6.46
CA VAL A 76 -10.46 8.55 6.46
C VAL A 76 -10.41 9.52 5.28
N LYS A 77 -9.22 9.83 4.77
CA LYS A 77 -9.01 10.94 3.81
C LYS A 77 -8.58 10.51 2.42
N GLN A 78 -8.01 9.32 2.26
CA GLN A 78 -7.40 8.88 1.02
C GLN A 78 -7.75 7.42 0.76
N GLU A 79 -8.97 7.21 0.25
CA GLU A 79 -9.26 5.97 -0.45
C GLU A 79 -8.25 5.83 -1.62
N TYR A 80 -7.79 4.60 -1.89
CA TYR A 80 -6.93 4.25 -3.05
C TYR A 80 -5.44 4.59 -2.90
N THR A 81 -4.88 4.56 -1.70
CA THR A 81 -3.45 4.84 -1.48
C THR A 81 -2.71 3.64 -0.94
N ASP A 82 -1.55 3.36 -1.55
CA ASP A 82 -0.58 2.39 -1.07
C ASP A 82 0.52 3.18 -0.35
N VAL A 83 0.78 2.87 0.91
CA VAL A 83 1.79 3.54 1.73
C VAL A 83 2.85 2.53 2.13
N ASN A 84 4.09 2.76 1.69
CA ASN A 84 5.26 1.99 2.06
C ASN A 84 6.14 2.84 2.97
N LEU A 85 6.24 2.46 4.23
CA LEU A 85 7.10 3.08 5.23
C LEU A 85 8.33 2.20 5.46
N LEU A 86 9.50 2.81 5.33
CA LEU A 86 10.79 2.19 5.55
C LEU A 86 11.54 2.86 6.70
N GLY A 87 11.83 2.09 7.73
CA GLY A 87 12.74 2.42 8.81
C GLY A 87 14.14 1.90 8.51
N ILE A 88 15.14 2.78 8.59
CA ILE A 88 16.55 2.41 8.41
C ILE A 88 17.27 2.62 9.75
N ASN A 89 17.95 1.58 10.23
CA ASN A 89 18.91 1.75 11.32
C ASN A 89 20.09 2.60 10.83
N ASP A 90 20.46 3.63 11.60
CA ASP A 90 21.52 4.58 11.30
C ASP A 90 21.31 5.40 10.00
N PHE A 91 20.10 5.95 9.84
CA PHE A 91 19.77 6.79 8.69
C PHE A 91 20.68 8.03 8.58
N ASN A 92 21.57 8.03 7.59
CA ASN A 92 22.41 9.17 7.23
C ASN A 92 21.93 9.82 5.92
N LYS A 93 21.62 11.11 5.95
CA LYS A 93 21.10 11.89 4.80
C LYS A 93 22.04 11.87 3.60
N THR A 94 23.34 11.68 3.81
CA THR A 94 24.36 11.69 2.74
C THR A 94 24.30 10.45 1.82
N THR A 95 23.75 9.34 2.28
CA THR A 95 23.69 8.07 1.52
C THR A 95 22.34 7.83 0.83
N PHE A 96 21.40 8.76 1.03
CA PHE A 96 19.98 8.64 0.68
C PHE A 96 19.69 8.40 -0.82
N PRO A 97 20.35 9.08 -1.79
CA PRO A 97 19.98 8.96 -3.20
C PRO A 97 20.21 7.56 -3.79
N LYS A 98 21.30 6.87 -3.39
CA LYS A 98 21.61 5.51 -3.86
C LYS A 98 20.69 4.47 -3.24
N LEU A 99 20.28 4.69 -2.00
CA LEU A 99 19.43 3.78 -1.26
C LEU A 99 17.99 3.77 -1.80
N ILE A 100 17.43 4.94 -2.14
CA ILE A 100 16.07 5.07 -2.70
C ILE A 100 15.89 4.21 -3.95
N LYS A 101 16.84 4.23 -4.89
CA LYS A 101 16.72 3.48 -6.14
C LYS A 101 16.61 1.97 -5.89
N LYS A 102 17.37 1.45 -4.93
CA LYS A 102 17.33 0.03 -4.55
C LYS A 102 16.06 -0.31 -3.77
N LEU A 103 15.59 0.60 -2.92
CA LEU A 103 14.38 0.43 -2.12
C LEU A 103 13.10 0.47 -2.95
N LEU A 104 13.04 1.36 -3.95
CA LEU A 104 11.95 1.39 -4.92
C LEU A 104 11.84 0.06 -5.67
N ILE A 105 12.97 -0.50 -6.11
CA ILE A 105 13.00 -1.82 -6.75
C ILE A 105 12.46 -2.89 -5.78
N LEU A 106 12.94 -2.92 -4.53
CA LEU A 106 12.51 -3.90 -3.54
C LEU A 106 11.01 -3.80 -3.23
N SER A 107 10.49 -2.58 -3.08
CA SER A 107 9.05 -2.36 -2.86
C SER A 107 8.18 -2.72 -4.06
N LEU A 108 8.74 -2.76 -5.27
CA LEU A 108 8.03 -3.13 -6.50
C LEU A 108 8.14 -4.62 -6.84
N THR A 109 9.17 -5.32 -6.36
CA THR A 109 9.32 -6.78 -6.56
C THR A 109 8.59 -7.65 -5.54
N GLU A 110 8.14 -7.08 -4.42
CA GLU A 110 7.36 -7.81 -3.39
C GLU A 110 5.83 -7.60 -3.51
N LEU A 111 5.38 -6.88 -4.54
CA LEU A 111 3.97 -6.71 -4.95
C LEU A 111 3.69 -7.57 -6.19
#